data_AF-A0A7V2EMG9-F1
#
_entry.id   AF-A0A7V2EMG9-F1
#
_cell.length_a   1.000
_cell.length_b   1.000
_cell.length_c   1.000
_cell.angle_alpha   90.00
_cell.angle_beta   90.00
_cell.angle_gamma   90.00
#
_symmetry.space_group_name_H-M   'P 1'
#
loop_
_entity.id
_entity.type
_entity.pdbx_description
1 polymer ?
#
loop_
_entity_poly.entity_id
_entity_poly.type
_entity_poly.pdbx_seq_one_letter_code
_entity_poly.pdbx_strand_id
1 'polypeptide(L)'
;MKPDRYDISKFAMKILYTGLLIDVGGAVLLYLIGLYLESQGYIQVAEAGSVDLLGYVLLGVSAIELLIIILLKKKWLTPASLGQTAVRTFKILKGRIMTLYLILFFVALSPAIYGFLFYLLSGLQDMFTLMACLTLLGYLMVRPRPEFIEKLVEPFEFEQV
;
A
#
# COMPACT_ATOMS: atom_id res chain seq x y z
N MET A 1 -19.67 -13.73 21.47
CA MET A 1 -20.67 -13.02 20.63
C MET A 1 -20.15 -13.07 19.21
N LYS A 2 -20.81 -13.79 18.29
CA LYS A 2 -20.36 -13.90 16.90
C LYS A 2 -20.36 -12.51 16.26
N PRO A 3 -19.31 -12.13 15.51
CA PRO A 3 -19.36 -10.88 14.77
C PRO A 3 -20.44 -10.96 13.68
N ASP A 4 -21.24 -9.92 13.58
CA ASP A 4 -22.23 -9.79 12.51
C ASP A 4 -21.48 -9.65 11.16
N ARG A 5 -22.01 -10.23 10.07
CA ARG A 5 -21.47 -10.01 8.71
C ARG A 5 -21.41 -8.52 8.37
N TYR A 6 -22.32 -7.73 8.95
CA TYR A 6 -22.30 -6.27 8.85
C TYR A 6 -21.00 -5.66 9.42
N ASP A 7 -20.51 -6.17 10.55
CA ASP A 7 -19.30 -5.68 11.21
C ASP A 7 -18.01 -6.04 10.45
N ILE A 8 -17.99 -7.20 9.78
CA ILE A 8 -16.88 -7.63 8.91
C ILE A 8 -16.83 -6.76 7.65
N SER A 9 -17.98 -6.53 7.02
CA SER A 9 -18.10 -5.68 5.82
C SER A 9 -17.66 -4.25 6.10
N LYS A 10 -18.12 -3.67 7.22
CA LYS A 10 -17.70 -2.32 7.66
C LYS A 10 -16.20 -2.24 7.92
N PHE A 11 -15.61 -3.28 8.51
CA PHE A 11 -14.18 -3.35 8.76
C PHE A 11 -13.36 -3.46 7.46
N ALA A 12 -13.78 -4.30 6.51
CA ALA A 12 -13.16 -4.42 5.19
C ALA A 12 -13.21 -3.09 4.42
N MET A 13 -14.36 -2.40 4.45
CA MET A 13 -14.51 -1.07 3.86
C MET A 13 -13.59 -0.04 4.51
N LYS A 14 -13.44 -0.08 5.84
CA LYS A 14 -12.51 0.80 6.55
C LYS A 14 -11.08 0.61 6.04
N ILE A 15 -10.60 -0.63 5.94
CA ILE A 15 -9.26 -0.93 5.41
C ILE A 15 -9.14 -0.43 3.96
N LEU A 16 -10.15 -0.65 3.13
CA LEU A 16 -10.17 -0.23 1.74
C LEU A 16 -10.04 1.28 1.57
N TYR A 17 -10.80 2.07 2.34
CA TYR A 17 -10.71 3.53 2.31
C TYR A 17 -9.40 4.04 2.90
N THR A 18 -8.87 3.38 3.93
CA THR A 18 -7.54 3.70 4.46
C THR A 18 -6.46 3.52 3.41
N GLY A 19 -6.45 2.39 2.69
CA GLY A 19 -5.51 2.18 1.60
C GLY A 19 -5.69 3.18 0.45
N LEU A 20 -6.93 3.51 0.09
CA LEU A 20 -7.21 4.52 -0.92
C LEU A 20 -6.62 5.89 -0.53
N LEU A 21 -6.80 6.29 0.74
CA LEU A 21 -6.28 7.55 1.25
C LEU A 21 -4.75 7.57 1.26
N ILE A 22 -4.10 6.47 1.65
CA ILE A 22 -2.64 6.39 1.74
C ILE A 22 -2.04 6.33 0.33
N ASP A 23 -2.45 5.38 -0.50
CA ASP A 23 -1.78 5.09 -1.77
C ASP A 23 -2.20 6.09 -2.86
N VAL A 24 -3.50 6.31 -3.03
CA VAL A 24 -4.02 7.26 -4.03
C VAL A 24 -3.88 8.69 -3.53
N GLY A 25 -4.37 8.94 -2.31
CA GLY A 25 -4.31 10.28 -1.72
C GLY A 25 -2.85 10.74 -1.50
N GLY A 26 -1.98 9.84 -1.05
CA GLY A 26 -0.55 10.12 -0.90
C GLY A 26 0.14 10.42 -2.24
N ALA A 27 -0.09 9.61 -3.27
CA ALA A 27 0.47 9.87 -4.60
C ALA A 27 -0.02 11.21 -5.19
N VAL A 28 -1.32 11.50 -5.08
CA VAL A 28 -1.88 12.79 -5.52
C VAL A 28 -1.28 13.96 -4.73
N LEU A 29 -1.14 13.82 -3.42
CA LEU A 29 -0.55 14.87 -2.58
C LEU A 29 0.91 15.14 -2.97
N LEU A 30 1.72 14.10 -3.13
CA LEU A 30 3.10 14.24 -3.62
C LEU A 30 3.12 14.92 -4.99
N TYR A 31 2.12 14.63 -5.83
CA TYR A 31 2.04 15.21 -7.16
C TYR A 31 1.74 16.71 -7.14
N LEU A 32 0.77 17.11 -6.35
CA LEU A 32 0.47 18.53 -6.13
C LEU A 32 1.66 19.28 -5.50
N ILE A 33 2.37 18.66 -4.56
CA ILE A 33 3.58 19.25 -3.96
C ILE A 33 4.67 19.42 -5.04
N GLY A 34 4.88 18.42 -5.89
CA GLY A 34 5.85 18.49 -6.99
C GLY A 34 5.56 19.65 -7.95
N LEU A 35 4.31 19.75 -8.42
CA LEU A 35 3.87 20.84 -9.29
C LEU A 35 4.02 22.22 -8.62
N TYR A 36 3.70 22.30 -7.33
CA TYR A 36 3.89 23.54 -6.57
C TYR A 36 5.38 23.93 -6.54
N LEU A 37 6.29 23.01 -6.21
CA LEU A 37 7.72 23.28 -6.16
C LEU A 37 8.30 23.66 -7.52
N GLU A 38 7.85 23.02 -8.58
CA GLU A 38 8.17 23.39 -9.96
C GLU A 38 7.73 24.82 -10.28
N SER A 39 6.50 25.19 -9.92
CA SER A 39 5.97 26.55 -10.14
C SER A 39 6.77 27.64 -9.43
N GLN A 40 7.45 27.29 -8.34
CA GLN A 40 8.34 28.18 -7.58
C GLN A 40 9.79 28.16 -8.11
N GLY A 41 10.09 27.37 -9.14
CA GLY A 41 11.42 27.25 -9.74
C GLY A 41 12.42 26.44 -8.91
N TYR A 42 11.96 25.63 -7.94
CA TYR A 42 12.83 24.79 -7.12
C TYR A 42 13.29 23.52 -7.85
N ILE A 43 12.64 23.14 -8.95
CA ILE A 43 12.97 21.96 -9.74
C ILE A 43 13.64 22.42 -11.03
N GLN A 44 14.84 21.90 -11.29
CA GLN A 44 15.59 22.18 -12.52
C GLN A 44 15.61 20.93 -13.39
N VAL A 45 15.44 21.10 -14.70
CA VAL A 45 15.52 20.00 -15.65
C VAL A 45 16.98 19.59 -15.80
N ALA A 46 17.30 18.36 -15.41
CA ALA A 46 18.64 17.84 -15.50
C ALA A 46 18.96 17.35 -16.93
N GLU A 47 20.24 17.35 -17.32
CA GLU A 47 20.67 16.78 -18.60
C GLU A 47 20.39 15.26 -18.64
N ALA A 48 19.81 14.80 -19.74
CA ALA A 48 19.17 13.48 -19.90
C ALA A 48 20.09 12.25 -19.66
N GLY A 49 21.42 12.40 -19.60
CA GLY A 49 22.34 11.27 -19.63
C GLY A 49 22.47 10.46 -18.33
N SER A 50 22.61 11.10 -17.17
CA SER A 50 22.86 10.42 -15.89
C SER A 50 21.57 10.04 -15.14
N VAL A 51 20.49 10.75 -15.45
CA VAL A 51 19.24 10.69 -14.71
C VAL A 51 18.36 9.54 -15.20
N ASP A 52 18.48 9.16 -16.47
CA ASP A 52 17.75 8.02 -17.03
C ASP A 52 18.09 6.69 -16.34
N LEU A 53 19.38 6.43 -16.05
CA LEU A 53 19.80 5.19 -15.38
C LEU A 53 19.18 5.06 -13.99
N LEU A 54 19.15 6.17 -13.22
CA LEU A 54 18.54 6.20 -11.89
C LEU A 54 17.03 5.89 -11.97
N GLY A 55 16.33 6.47 -12.95
CA GLY A 55 14.91 6.19 -13.19
C GLY A 55 14.64 4.70 -13.43
N TYR A 56 15.43 4.05 -14.29
CA TYR A 56 15.32 2.60 -14.53
C TYR A 56 15.63 1.75 -13.31
N VAL A 57 16.64 2.13 -12.50
CA VAL A 57 16.94 1.44 -11.24
C VAL A 57 15.75 1.56 -10.28
N LEU A 58 15.18 2.75 -10.10
CA LEU A 58 14.01 2.96 -9.25
C LEU A 58 12.80 2.16 -9.75
N LEU A 59 12.64 2.00 -11.07
CA LEU A 59 11.57 1.18 -11.64
C LEU A 59 11.78 -0.30 -11.32
N GLY A 60 13.00 -0.80 -11.47
CA GLY A 60 13.36 -2.16 -11.09
C GLY A 60 13.09 -2.43 -9.62
N VAL A 61 13.49 -1.51 -8.73
CA VAL A 61 13.22 -1.59 -7.29
C VAL A 61 11.71 -1.62 -7.02
N SER A 62 10.94 -0.72 -7.64
CA SER A 62 9.49 -0.65 -7.46
C SER A 62 8.79 -1.94 -7.90
N ALA A 63 9.23 -2.55 -9.00
CA ALA A 63 8.70 -3.83 -9.46
C ALA A 63 8.99 -4.97 -8.48
N ILE A 64 10.19 -4.99 -7.89
CA ILE A 64 10.57 -5.96 -6.85
C ILE A 64 9.71 -5.74 -5.59
N GLU A 65 9.46 -4.50 -5.19
CA GLU A 65 8.61 -4.19 -4.04
C GLU A 65 7.18 -4.66 -4.24
N LEU A 66 6.60 -4.48 -5.43
CA LEU A 66 5.28 -5.04 -5.76
C LEU A 66 5.25 -6.57 -5.60
N LEU A 67 6.30 -7.26 -6.03
CA LEU A 67 6.43 -8.71 -5.83
C LEU A 67 6.52 -9.06 -4.34
N ILE A 68 7.32 -8.31 -3.57
CA ILE A 68 7.46 -8.49 -2.12
C ILE A 68 6.11 -8.30 -1.42
N ILE A 69 5.32 -7.27 -1.79
CA ILE A 69 3.98 -7.02 -1.23
C ILE A 69 3.07 -8.24 -1.43
N ILE A 70 3.07 -8.85 -2.63
CA ILE A 70 2.27 -10.06 -2.91
C ILE A 70 2.70 -11.20 -1.98
N LEU A 71 4.01 -11.41 -1.82
CA LEU A 71 4.56 -12.46 -0.97
C LEU A 71 4.24 -12.22 0.51
N LEU A 72 4.40 -10.98 0.99
CA LEU A 72 4.08 -10.60 2.37
C LEU A 72 2.60 -10.74 2.66
N LYS A 73 1.72 -10.29 1.74
CA LYS A 73 0.27 -10.50 1.86
C LYS A 73 -0.06 -11.99 1.99
N LYS A 74 0.47 -12.83 1.11
CA LYS A 74 0.25 -14.28 1.16
C LYS A 74 0.82 -14.95 2.42
N LYS A 75 1.89 -14.42 2.99
CA LYS A 75 2.54 -14.97 4.19
C LYS A 75 1.84 -14.54 5.47
N TRP A 76 1.57 -13.23 5.62
CA TRP A 76 1.09 -12.62 6.86
C TRP A 76 -0.42 -12.64 7.02
N LEU A 77 -1.18 -12.57 5.91
CA LEU A 77 -2.64 -12.63 5.93
C LEU A 77 -3.12 -14.06 5.68
N THR A 78 -2.72 -14.97 6.58
CA THR A 78 -3.23 -16.34 6.63
C THR A 78 -3.75 -16.66 8.03
N PRO A 79 -4.78 -17.53 8.16
CA PRO A 79 -5.27 -17.93 9.48
C PRO A 79 -4.17 -18.49 10.37
N ALA A 80 -3.27 -19.30 9.81
CA ALA A 80 -2.13 -19.87 10.54
C ALA A 80 -1.18 -18.79 11.10
N SER A 81 -0.84 -17.77 10.31
CA SER A 81 0.03 -16.67 10.77
C SER A 81 -0.64 -15.80 11.85
N LEU A 82 -1.96 -15.63 11.74
CA LEU A 82 -2.74 -14.85 12.69
C LEU A 82 -3.01 -15.61 14.00
N GLY A 83 -3.11 -16.95 13.94
CA GLY A 83 -3.45 -17.81 15.08
C GLY A 83 -2.27 -18.32 15.90
N GLN A 84 -1.04 -18.23 15.38
CA GLN A 84 0.18 -18.49 16.18
C GLN A 84 0.35 -17.56 17.38
N THR A 85 -0.41 -16.47 17.44
CA THR A 85 -0.46 -15.58 18.60
C THR A 85 -1.77 -15.89 19.32
N ALA A 86 -1.74 -16.12 20.63
CA ALA A 86 -2.90 -16.48 21.45
C ALA A 86 -3.97 -15.35 21.51
N VAL A 87 -4.57 -15.03 20.36
CA VAL A 87 -5.53 -13.94 20.20
C VAL A 87 -6.91 -14.45 20.61
N ARG A 88 -7.18 -14.43 21.92
CA ARG A 88 -8.46 -14.87 22.50
C ARG A 88 -9.65 -13.96 22.16
N THR A 89 -9.46 -12.84 21.45
CA THR A 89 -10.56 -11.89 21.18
C THR A 89 -10.50 -11.29 19.78
N PHE A 90 -11.64 -11.30 19.09
CA PHE A 90 -11.84 -10.70 17.76
C PHE A 90 -11.37 -9.23 17.65
N LYS A 91 -11.47 -8.45 18.73
CA LYS A 91 -11.00 -7.06 18.80
C LYS A 91 -9.49 -6.93 18.57
N ILE A 92 -8.71 -7.83 19.16
CA ILE A 92 -7.24 -7.85 19.02
C ILE A 92 -6.85 -8.31 17.61
N LEU A 93 -7.59 -9.30 17.07
CA LEU A 93 -7.40 -9.78 15.70
C LEU A 93 -7.64 -8.67 14.66
N LYS A 94 -8.73 -7.90 14.79
CA LYS A 94 -8.99 -6.72 13.95
C LYS A 94 -7.83 -5.73 13.99
N GLY A 95 -7.31 -5.43 15.17
CA GLY A 95 -6.15 -4.54 15.34
C GLY A 95 -4.95 -5.03 14.53
N ARG A 96 -4.59 -6.31 14.68
CA ARG A 96 -3.46 -6.91 13.96
C ARG A 96 -3.66 -6.92 12.44
N ILE A 97 -4.84 -7.31 11.96
CA ILE A 97 -5.16 -7.29 10.52
C ILE A 97 -5.00 -5.86 9.99
N MET A 98 -5.56 -4.86 10.69
CA MET A 98 -5.43 -3.45 10.29
C MET A 98 -3.97 -3.01 10.22
N THR A 99 -3.15 -3.34 11.22
CA THR A 99 -1.72 -3.00 11.23
C THR A 99 -0.98 -3.63 10.04
N LEU A 100 -1.26 -4.90 9.72
CA LEU A 100 -0.63 -5.57 8.58
C LEU A 100 -1.01 -4.90 7.26
N TYR A 101 -2.30 -4.56 7.07
CA TYR A 101 -2.74 -3.82 5.88
C TYR A 101 -2.11 -2.43 5.79
N LEU A 102 -2.00 -1.70 6.90
CA LEU A 102 -1.32 -0.40 6.94
C LEU A 102 0.13 -0.54 6.47
N ILE A 103 0.87 -1.54 6.97
CA ILE A 103 2.24 -1.80 6.51
C ILE A 103 2.26 -2.05 5.00
N LEU A 104 1.36 -2.90 4.48
CA LEU A 104 1.30 -3.19 3.05
C LEU A 104 0.97 -1.95 2.20
N PHE A 105 0.10 -1.05 2.66
CA PHE A 105 -0.20 0.21 1.98
C PHE A 105 1.01 1.16 2.00
N PHE A 106 1.68 1.34 3.15
CA PHE A 106 2.90 2.15 3.19
C PHE A 106 4.01 1.63 2.27
N VAL A 107 4.13 0.31 2.13
CA VAL A 107 5.05 -0.29 1.16
C VAL A 107 4.53 -0.12 -0.27
N ALA A 108 3.22 -0.13 -0.52
CA ALA A 108 2.67 0.14 -1.86
C ALA A 108 2.83 1.62 -2.29
N LEU A 109 3.00 2.54 -1.34
CA LEU A 109 3.23 3.96 -1.58
C LEU A 109 4.69 4.28 -1.97
N SER A 110 5.66 3.39 -1.71
CA SER A 110 7.09 3.67 -1.98
C SER A 110 7.40 4.02 -3.44
N PRO A 111 6.78 3.41 -4.49
CA PRO A 111 7.03 3.82 -5.86
C PRO A 111 6.69 5.30 -6.09
N ALA A 112 5.55 5.79 -5.63
CA ALA A 112 5.19 7.21 -5.74
C ALA A 112 6.20 8.12 -5.01
N ILE A 113 6.74 7.70 -3.86
CA ILE A 113 7.80 8.43 -3.16
C ILE A 113 9.07 8.48 -4.03
N TYR A 114 9.47 7.36 -4.63
CA TYR A 114 10.63 7.31 -5.53
C TYR A 114 10.43 8.17 -6.78
N GLY A 115 9.25 8.11 -7.38
CA GLY A 115 8.90 8.96 -8.51
C GLY A 115 8.94 10.44 -8.16
N PHE A 116 8.46 10.81 -6.97
CA PHE A 116 8.53 12.18 -6.47
C PHE A 116 9.98 12.64 -6.26
N LEU A 117 10.81 11.82 -5.61
CA LEU A 117 12.23 12.13 -5.41
C LEU A 117 12.96 12.26 -6.75
N PHE A 118 12.67 11.36 -7.68
CA PHE A 118 13.20 11.41 -9.04
C PHE A 118 12.78 12.70 -9.74
N TYR A 119 11.51 13.10 -9.60
CA TYR A 119 10.99 14.33 -10.17
C TYR A 119 11.72 15.57 -9.65
N LEU A 120 11.96 15.65 -8.33
CA LEU A 120 12.71 16.75 -7.73
C LEU A 120 14.13 16.88 -8.28
N LEU A 121 14.77 15.74 -8.58
CA LEU A 121 16.16 15.71 -9.06
C LEU A 121 16.28 15.94 -10.58
N SER A 122 15.26 15.54 -11.33
CA SER A 122 15.32 15.44 -12.79
C SER A 122 14.49 16.47 -13.53
N GLY A 123 13.41 16.95 -12.92
CA GLY A 123 12.33 17.67 -13.61
C GLY A 123 11.49 16.81 -14.55
N LEU A 124 11.68 15.48 -14.59
CA LEU A 124 10.97 14.59 -15.52
C LEU A 124 9.67 14.06 -14.90
N GLN A 125 8.57 14.68 -15.27
CA GLN A 125 7.23 14.36 -14.77
C GLN A 125 6.71 12.97 -15.20
N ASP A 126 7.16 12.48 -16.36
CA ASP A 126 6.71 11.21 -16.93
C ASP A 126 7.03 10.02 -16.02
N MET A 127 8.25 9.98 -15.47
CA MET A 127 8.66 8.91 -14.55
C MET A 127 7.86 8.94 -13.26
N PHE A 128 7.55 10.11 -12.75
CA PHE A 128 6.74 10.22 -11.56
C PHE A 128 5.31 9.75 -11.79
N THR A 129 4.71 10.09 -12.93
CA THR A 129 3.39 9.61 -13.33
C THR A 129 3.38 8.08 -13.44
N LEU A 130 4.40 7.49 -14.07
CA LEU A 130 4.57 6.04 -14.17
C LEU A 130 4.66 5.38 -12.78
N MET A 131 5.44 5.95 -11.87
CA MET A 131 5.57 5.46 -10.50
C MET A 131 4.28 5.58 -9.70
N ALA A 132 3.53 6.67 -9.88
CA ALA A 132 2.20 6.82 -9.28
C ALA A 132 1.25 5.73 -9.79
N CYS A 133 1.31 5.38 -11.08
CA CYS A 133 0.56 4.24 -11.63
C CYS A 133 1.00 2.90 -11.01
N LEU A 134 2.29 2.69 -10.75
CA LEU A 134 2.77 1.50 -10.04
C LEU A 134 2.25 1.43 -8.60
N THR A 135 2.17 2.55 -7.88
CA THR A 135 1.52 2.62 -6.56
C THR A 135 0.03 2.24 -6.64
N LEU A 136 -0.69 2.69 -7.66
CA LEU A 136 -2.08 2.27 -7.89
C LEU A 136 -2.19 0.75 -8.12
N LEU A 137 -1.27 0.16 -8.88
CA LEU A 137 -1.21 -1.28 -9.05
C LEU A 137 -0.92 -2.00 -7.73
N GLY A 138 -0.01 -1.48 -6.91
CA GLY A 138 0.26 -1.95 -5.56
C GLY A 138 -1.00 -1.95 -4.69
N TYR A 139 -1.73 -0.83 -4.68
CA TYR A 139 -3.02 -0.72 -3.98
C TYR A 139 -4.01 -1.80 -4.44
N LEU A 140 -4.18 -1.99 -5.76
CA LEU A 140 -5.11 -2.99 -6.30
C LEU A 140 -4.72 -4.41 -5.90
N MET A 141 -3.42 -4.70 -5.80
CA MET A 141 -2.91 -5.99 -5.33
C MET A 141 -3.13 -6.19 -3.82
N VAL A 142 -3.02 -5.12 -3.02
CA VAL A 142 -3.21 -5.17 -1.56
C VAL A 142 -4.69 -5.19 -1.19
N ARG A 143 -5.57 -4.49 -1.93
CA ARG A 143 -6.98 -4.26 -1.62
C ARG A 143 -7.66 -5.49 -0.98
N PRO A 144 -8.25 -5.35 0.22
CA PRO A 144 -9.00 -6.43 0.86
C PRO A 144 -10.30 -6.70 0.11
N ARG A 145 -10.67 -7.98 -0.02
CA ARG A 145 -12.03 -8.39 -0.40
C ARG A 145 -12.79 -8.76 0.88
N PRO A 146 -14.07 -8.36 1.06
CA PRO A 146 -14.84 -8.71 2.25
C PRO A 146 -14.83 -10.22 2.54
N GLU A 147 -15.02 -11.03 1.50
CA GLU A 147 -14.98 -12.51 1.56
C GLU A 147 -13.64 -13.05 2.09
N PHE A 148 -12.54 -12.36 1.78
CA PHE A 148 -11.20 -12.75 2.25
C PHE A 148 -11.02 -12.46 3.74
N ILE A 149 -11.57 -11.33 4.22
CA ILE A 149 -11.55 -10.99 5.65
C ILE A 149 -12.43 -11.94 6.45
N GLU A 150 -13.59 -12.33 5.91
CA GLU A 150 -14.48 -13.33 6.53
C GLU A 150 -13.75 -14.66 6.73
N LYS A 151 -13.10 -15.19 5.68
CA LYS A 151 -12.29 -16.42 5.75
C LYS A 151 -11.10 -16.33 6.71
N LEU A 152 -10.53 -15.13 6.91
CA LEU A 152 -9.44 -14.93 7.85
C LEU A 152 -9.89 -14.98 9.32
N VAL A 153 -11.17 -14.69 9.57
CA VAL A 153 -11.74 -14.60 10.91
C VAL A 153 -12.45 -15.90 11.30
N GLU A 154 -13.09 -16.57 10.34
CA GLU A 154 -13.88 -17.80 10.51
C GLU A 154 -13.25 -18.83 11.49
N PRO A 155 -11.99 -19.27 11.35
CA PRO A 155 -11.40 -20.26 12.25
C PRO A 155 -11.29 -19.81 13.73
N PHE A 156 -11.29 -18.50 14.01
CA PHE A 156 -11.22 -17.96 15.38
C PHE A 156 -12.59 -17.84 16.05
N GLU A 157 -13.68 -18.02 15.30
CA GLU A 157 -15.03 -18.04 15.85
C GLU A 157 -15.39 -19.41 16.43
N PHE A 158 -14.77 -20.49 15.95
CA PHE A 158 -15.03 -21.87 16.38
C PHE A 158 -14.22 -22.32 17.60
N GLU A 159 -13.09 -21.67 17.91
CA GLU A 159 -12.31 -21.95 19.13
C GLU A 159 -12.91 -21.33 20.40
N GLN A 160 -14.00 -20.56 20.29
CA GLN A 160 -14.69 -19.95 21.45
C GLN A 160 -15.90 -20.75 21.95
N VAL A 161 -16.13 -21.98 21.46
CA VAL A 161 -17.17 -22.90 21.93
C VAL A 161 -16.57 -23.98 22.82
#